data_AF-A0A2D5FJD6-F1
#
_entry.id   AF-A0A2D5FJD6-F1
#
_cell.length_a   1.000
_cell.length_b   1.000
_cell.length_c   1.000
_cell.angle_alpha   90.00
_cell.angle_beta   90.00
_cell.angle_gamma   90.00
#
_symmetry.space_group_name_H-M   'P 1'
#
loop_
_entity.id
_entity.type
_entity.pdbx_description
1 polymer ?
#
loop_
_entity_poly.entity_id
_entity_poly.type
_entity_poly.pdbx_seq_one_letter_code
_entity_poly.pdbx_strand_id
1 'polypeptide(L)'
;MRRALSGLLAWWAFFHVSWMAVTFLLWGVINISDENPLTPLSESVYDFYAFGVFKMQGWFILGFAPLCWLINFFATGGTRILPWRQPKSAAD
;
A
#
# COMPACT_ATOMS: atom_id res chain seq x y z
N MET A 1 -22.68 -3.70 3.07
CA MET A 1 -21.68 -2.61 3.18
C MET A 1 -20.37 -3.02 3.89
N ARG A 2 -20.39 -3.58 5.11
CA ARG A 2 -19.15 -3.92 5.86
C ARG A 2 -18.15 -4.82 5.09
N ARG A 3 -18.63 -5.85 4.38
CA ARG A 3 -17.76 -6.73 3.56
C ARG A 3 -17.09 -6.02 2.37
N ALA A 4 -17.80 -5.10 1.72
CA ALA A 4 -17.28 -4.33 0.60
C ALA A 4 -16.21 -3.33 1.07
N LEU A 5 -16.48 -2.62 2.17
CA LEU A 5 -15.50 -1.73 2.82
C LEU A 5 -14.24 -2.49 3.25
N SER A 6 -14.40 -3.67 3.86
CA SER A 6 -13.28 -4.52 4.25
C SER A 6 -12.43 -4.95 3.06
N GLY A 7 -13.07 -5.31 1.94
CA GLY A 7 -12.37 -5.63 0.70
C GLY A 7 -11.60 -4.45 0.16
N LEU A 8 -12.22 -3.27 0.13
CA LEU A 8 -11.60 -2.04 -0.36
C LEU A 8 -10.36 -1.68 0.47
N LEU A 9 -10.47 -1.67 1.81
CA LEU A 9 -9.35 -1.36 2.71
C LEU A 9 -8.21 -2.37 2.61
N ALA A 10 -8.54 -3.67 2.50
CA ALA A 10 -7.54 -4.71 2.31
C ALA A 10 -6.84 -4.57 0.94
N TRP A 11 -7.56 -4.21 -0.11
CA TRP A 11 -6.98 -3.95 -1.43
C TRP A 11 -6.06 -2.73 -1.40
N TRP A 12 -6.48 -1.64 -0.77
CA TRP A 12 -5.66 -0.44 -0.61
C TRP A 12 -4.37 -0.70 0.16
N ALA A 13 -4.46 -1.41 1.30
CA ALA A 13 -3.27 -1.81 2.04
C ALA A 13 -2.33 -2.69 1.21
N PHE A 14 -2.90 -3.66 0.48
CA PHE A 14 -2.12 -4.56 -0.37
C PHE A 14 -1.43 -3.83 -1.54
N PHE A 15 -2.16 -2.97 -2.26
CA PHE A 15 -1.59 -2.17 -3.34
C PHE A 15 -0.48 -1.26 -2.82
N HIS A 16 -0.68 -0.66 -1.65
CA HIS A 16 0.33 0.20 -1.03
C HIS A 16 1.61 -0.56 -0.67
N VAL A 17 1.49 -1.70 0.01
CA VAL A 17 2.67 -2.54 0.36
C VAL A 17 3.37 -3.05 -0.89
N SER A 18 2.60 -3.53 -1.88
CA SER A 18 3.16 -4.01 -3.15
C SER A 18 3.89 -2.90 -3.90
N TRP A 19 3.31 -1.70 -3.91
CA TRP A 19 3.93 -0.53 -4.50
C TRP A 19 5.26 -0.22 -3.82
N MET A 20 5.27 -0.05 -2.49
CA MET A 20 6.49 0.21 -1.72
C MET A 20 7.57 -0.86 -1.92
N ALA A 21 7.18 -2.13 -2.01
CA ALA A 21 8.10 -3.23 -2.28
C ALA A 21 8.70 -3.13 -3.70
N VAL A 22 7.90 -2.81 -4.71
CA VAL A 22 8.36 -2.62 -6.09
C VAL A 22 9.31 -1.43 -6.19
N THR A 23 8.98 -0.28 -5.59
CA THR A 23 9.87 0.88 -5.62
C THR A 23 11.17 0.62 -4.86
N PHE A 24 11.10 -0.06 -3.71
CA PHE A 24 12.31 -0.48 -3.00
C PHE A 24 13.16 -1.44 -3.83
N LEU A 25 12.55 -2.38 -4.55
CA LEU A 25 13.27 -3.30 -5.42
C LEU A 25 13.93 -2.55 -6.60
N LEU A 26 13.20 -1.67 -7.28
CA LEU A 26 13.70 -0.94 -8.45
C LEU A 26 14.85 0.01 -8.10
N TRP A 27 14.68 0.78 -7.03
CA TRP A 27 15.61 1.87 -6.67
C TRP A 27 16.62 1.48 -5.61
N GLY A 28 16.26 0.59 -4.68
CA GLY A 28 17.13 0.16 -3.58
C GLY A 28 17.96 -1.08 -3.90
N VAL A 29 17.45 -2.00 -4.73
CA VAL A 29 18.12 -3.30 -4.99
C VAL A 29 18.67 -3.40 -6.41
N ILE A 30 17.82 -3.19 -7.42
CA ILE A 30 18.20 -3.30 -8.83
C ILE A 30 19.08 -2.11 -9.24
N ASN A 31 18.96 -0.98 -8.55
CA ASN A 31 19.73 0.24 -8.77
C ASN A 31 19.75 0.62 -10.26
N ILE A 32 18.55 0.85 -10.80
CA ILE A 32 18.38 1.24 -12.20
C ILE A 32 19.18 2.54 -12.43
N SER A 33 20.15 2.47 -13.33
CA SER A 33 20.96 3.62 -13.72
C SER A 33 20.10 4.74 -14.31
N ASP A 34 20.48 5.98 -14.04
CA ASP A 34 19.83 7.18 -14.59
C ASP A 34 19.83 7.24 -16.13
N GLU A 35 20.72 6.48 -16.79
CA GLU A 35 20.77 6.36 -18.25
C GLU A 35 19.66 5.45 -18.80
N ASN A 36 18.93 4.73 -17.96
CA ASN A 36 17.83 3.88 -18.40
C ASN A 36 16.63 4.75 -18.82
N PRO A 37 16.09 4.55 -20.04
CA PRO A 37 14.93 5.31 -20.52
C PRO A 37 13.67 5.14 -19.66
N LEU A 38 13.61 4.10 -18.82
CA LEU A 38 12.50 3.87 -17.89
C LEU A 38 12.62 4.69 -16.60
N THR A 39 13.81 5.16 -16.23
CA THR A 39 14.09 5.96 -15.04
C THR A 39 13.13 7.15 -14.88
N PRO A 40 13.02 8.09 -15.85
CA PRO A 40 12.14 9.25 -15.71
C PRO A 40 10.66 8.87 -15.62
N LEU A 41 10.25 7.79 -16.29
CA LEU A 41 8.89 7.29 -16.17
C LEU A 41 8.64 6.75 -14.75
N SER A 42 9.54 5.94 -14.22
CA SER A 42 9.41 5.38 -12.87
C SER A 42 9.50 6.44 -11.76
N GLU A 43 10.33 7.47 -11.93
CA GLU A 43 10.39 8.62 -11.01
C GLU A 43 9.09 9.39 -11.04
N SER A 44 8.52 9.67 -12.22
CA SER A 44 7.25 10.40 -12.30
C SER A 44 6.10 9.67 -11.60
N VAL A 45 6.05 8.33 -11.69
CA VAL A 45 5.02 7.55 -10.98
C VAL A 45 5.30 7.51 -9.48
N TYR A 46 6.57 7.40 -9.08
CA TYR A 46 6.95 7.49 -7.67
C TYR A 46 6.57 8.85 -7.07
N ASP A 47 6.88 9.94 -7.75
CA ASP A 47 6.59 11.31 -7.32
C ASP A 47 5.09 11.56 -7.24
N PHE A 48 4.32 11.12 -8.24
CA PHE A 48 2.87 11.23 -8.19
C PHE A 48 2.29 10.49 -6.97
N TYR A 49 2.82 9.29 -6.69
CA TYR A 49 2.39 8.50 -5.56
C TYR A 49 2.82 9.13 -4.21
N ALA A 50 4.12 9.35 -4.01
CA ALA A 50 4.71 9.82 -2.77
C ALA A 50 4.40 11.29 -2.46
N PHE A 51 4.40 12.16 -3.48
CA PHE A 51 4.21 13.61 -3.32
C PHE A 51 2.81 14.08 -3.69
N GLY A 52 2.16 13.46 -4.68
CA GLY A 52 0.77 13.77 -5.02
C GLY A 52 -0.22 13.24 -3.98
N VAL A 53 -0.15 11.94 -3.68
CA VAL A 53 -1.11 11.28 -2.78
C VAL A 53 -0.72 11.47 -1.31
N PHE A 54 0.56 11.30 -0.96
CA PHE A 54 1.03 11.31 0.44
C PHE A 54 1.78 12.58 0.88
N LYS A 55 2.00 13.54 -0.04
CA LYS A 55 2.57 14.87 0.24
C LYS A 55 3.81 14.88 1.16
N MET A 56 4.79 14.01 0.91
CA MET A 56 6.07 13.98 1.67
C MET A 56 5.96 13.76 3.19
N GLN A 57 4.82 13.37 3.73
CA GLN A 57 4.78 12.92 5.12
C GLN A 57 5.28 11.48 5.16
N GLY A 58 6.60 11.29 5.17
CA GLY A 58 7.27 9.98 5.16
C GLY A 58 6.80 9.03 6.27
N TRP A 59 6.26 9.55 7.37
CA TRP A 59 5.61 8.75 8.41
C TRP A 59 4.18 8.31 8.04
N PHE A 60 3.45 9.13 7.30
CA PHE A 60 2.10 8.81 6.81
C PHE A 60 2.10 7.75 5.72
N ILE A 61 3.08 7.77 4.82
CA ILE A 61 3.22 6.73 3.79
C ILE A 61 3.46 5.37 4.49
N LEU A 62 4.37 5.29 5.47
CA LEU A 62 4.63 4.06 6.24
C LEU A 62 3.42 3.60 7.07
N GLY A 63 2.65 4.55 7.60
CA GLY A 63 1.47 4.28 8.42
C GLY A 63 0.22 3.86 7.64
N PHE A 64 0.18 4.03 6.32
CA PHE A 64 -1.06 3.87 5.55
C PHE A 64 -1.62 2.45 5.56
N ALA A 65 -0.81 1.44 5.23
CA ALA A 65 -1.27 0.05 5.24
C ALA A 65 -1.68 -0.43 6.65
N PRO A 66 -0.90 -0.18 7.72
CA PRO A 66 -1.34 -0.42 9.09
C PRO A 66 -2.66 0.28 9.44
N LEU A 67 -2.83 1.54 9.02
CA LEU A 67 -4.06 2.30 9.25
C LEU A 67 -5.27 1.66 8.56
N CYS A 68 -5.12 1.25 7.30
CA CYS A 68 -6.17 0.53 6.56
C CYS A 68 -6.58 -0.76 7.27
N TRP A 69 -5.62 -1.54 7.78
CA TRP A 69 -5.92 -2.74 8.55
C TRP A 69 -6.57 -2.45 9.89
N LEU A 70 -6.14 -1.40 10.58
CA LEU A 70 -6.70 -0.96 11.86
C LEU A 70 -8.16 -0.50 11.69
N ILE A 71 -8.43 0.35 10.69
CA ILE A 71 -9.79 0.78 10.33
C ILE A 71 -10.64 -0.44 9.98
N ASN A 72 -10.10 -1.38 9.18
CA ASN A 72 -10.81 -2.60 8.83
C ASN A 72 -11.17 -3.43 10.08
N PHE A 73 -10.23 -3.59 11.02
CA PHE A 73 -10.45 -4.31 12.27
C PHE A 73 -11.59 -3.69 13.08
N PHE A 74 -11.54 -2.38 13.34
CA PHE A 74 -12.58 -1.71 14.12
C PHE A 74 -13.94 -1.64 13.41
N ALA A 75 -13.96 -1.48 12.08
CA ALA A 75 -15.20 -1.39 11.32
C ALA A 75 -15.91 -2.74 11.13
N THR A 76 -15.15 -3.85 11.11
CA THR A 76 -15.69 -5.17 10.77
C THR A 76 -15.57 -6.24 11.84
N GLY A 77 -14.80 -6.01 12.91
CA GLY A 77 -14.57 -6.97 13.99
C GLY A 77 -13.70 -8.17 13.58
N GLY A 78 -13.05 -8.10 12.42
CA GLY A 78 -12.23 -9.17 11.88
C GLY A 78 -11.00 -8.66 11.14
N THR A 79 -9.99 -9.51 11.02
CA THR A 79 -8.74 -9.17 10.30
C THR A 79 -8.81 -9.66 8.86
N ARG A 80 -8.48 -8.76 7.92
CA ARG A 80 -8.35 -9.08 6.49
C ARG A 80 -7.06 -8.46 5.97
N ILE A 81 -5.97 -9.18 6.13
CA ILE A 81 -4.65 -8.75 5.66
C ILE A 81 -4.56 -8.87 4.14
N LEU A 82 -5.02 -10.02 3.60
CA LEU A 82 -5.01 -10.29 2.17
C LEU A 82 -6.39 -10.01 1.56
N PRO A 83 -6.47 -9.24 0.46
CA PRO A 83 -7.75 -8.81 -0.07
C PRO A 83 -8.56 -9.94 -0.70
N TRP A 84 -7.96 -11.00 -1.20
CA TRP A 84 -8.68 -12.18 -1.72
C TRP A 84 -9.09 -13.19 -0.64
N ARG A 85 -8.66 -13.02 0.62
CA ARG A 85 -9.09 -13.89 1.73
C ARG A 85 -10.34 -13.34 2.39
N GLN A 86 -11.18 -14.23 2.92
CA GLN A 86 -12.29 -13.85 3.78
C GLN A 86 -11.74 -13.27 5.10
N PRO A 87 -12.43 -12.27 5.69
CA PRO A 87 -12.04 -11.75 7.00
C PRO A 87 -12.13 -12.87 8.04
N LYS A 88 -11.04 -13.09 8.79
CA LYS A 88 -11.07 -13.96 9.97
C LYS A 88 -11.76 -13.21 11.11
N SER A 89 -12.71 -13.86 11.78
CA SER A 89 -13.31 -13.32 13.00
C SER A 89 -12.21 -13.20 14.07
N ALA A 90 -12.22 -12.13 14.87
CA ALA A 90 -11.27 -12.00 15.97
C ALA A 90 -11.51 -13.01 17.12
N ALA A 91 -12.59 -13.78 17.04
CA ALA A 91 -12.97 -14.82 18.00
C ALA A 91 -12.56 -16.24 17.58
N ASP A 92 -11.89 -16.39 16.42
CA ASP A 92 -11.33 -17.65 15.91
C ASP A 92 -9.81 -17.70 16.11
#